data_AF-A0A6J4MFY7-F1
#
_entry.id   AF-A0A6J4MFY7-F1
#
_cell.length_a   1.000
_cell.length_b   1.000
_cell.length_c   1.000
_cell.angle_alpha   90.00
_cell.angle_beta   90.00
_cell.angle_gamma   90.00
#
_symmetry.space_group_name_H-M   'P 1'
#
loop_
_entity.id
_entity.type
_entity.pdbx_description
1 polymer ?
#
loop_
_entity_poly.entity_id
_entity_poly.type
_entity_poly.pdbx_seq_one_letter_code
_entity_poly.pdbx_strand_id
1 'polypeptide(L)'
;NFYLATHPQVKPKLLTRFEPWMALTFSEGSIGGDIESVALRDLEALYGPRTAGGATTGSDAGAPSAPAAPAEPGGSNGFAIAPANTANGRALLLINPHTSFYFRPEVHVVSEQGLNAYGAVTWGQFFVYQGFNDRLGWMHTSGGGDVIDEYLETVVERGGRRFYKYGAGERPLRQREITLPYRLPGGGMGRKVVTAYFSHHGPIVRAEGGKWVAVRLMQEEVKALSQSYLRTKARSYAQFSEVMNLRTNSSNNTVYADADGTIAYWHGNFIPVRDTSIDFTQPVDGSDPRTEWKGLHRVAETITLRNPASGFIQNTNNSPWRAAGPASPSPARYPRYMNASSENPRGAHALRVLAGQKGFTLDKLIAAAYDSYLTAFEPLVPALVAAYDAAPAGDTLKAQLAEQVALLRGWDLRFSARSVPTSLAVYWGDDLMARVGAAARARNVSVYDYMATGATPRERLEALARASAKLTADFGSWKTPWGEINRFQRLTGDVVQPFDDAKPSLPVPFASATWGSLAAYGQTGPRTTKRIYGNRGNSFVAAVEFGPRVTAKSVLAGGVSGDPASPHFADQAERYARGDFKEVRFYRADVERGAERTYRPGDPAR
;
A
#
# COMPACT_ATOMS: atom_id res chain seq x y z
N ASN A 1 -13.32 -26.01 -3.92
CA ASN A 1 -13.76 -27.29 -4.51
C ASN A 1 -15.23 -27.32 -4.86
N PHE A 2 -16.17 -27.16 -3.92
CA PHE A 2 -17.61 -27.16 -4.24
C PHE A 2 -17.98 -26.21 -5.38
N TYR A 3 -17.53 -24.95 -5.32
CA TYR A 3 -17.75 -23.97 -6.40
C TYR A 3 -17.30 -24.49 -7.79
N LEU A 4 -16.10 -25.09 -7.89
CA LEU A 4 -15.59 -25.62 -9.16
C LEU A 4 -16.42 -26.81 -9.66
N ALA A 5 -16.96 -27.63 -8.75
CA ALA A 5 -17.81 -28.76 -9.11
C ALA A 5 -19.19 -28.32 -9.61
N THR A 6 -19.75 -27.24 -9.05
CA THR A 6 -21.09 -26.74 -9.41
C THR A 6 -21.08 -25.66 -10.49
N HIS A 7 -19.92 -25.20 -10.95
CA HIS A 7 -19.78 -24.18 -12.00
C HIS A 7 -18.85 -24.70 -13.12
N PRO A 8 -19.25 -25.74 -13.87
CA PRO A 8 -18.41 -26.37 -14.89
C PRO A 8 -18.02 -25.43 -16.05
N GLN A 9 -18.75 -24.33 -16.23
CA GLN A 9 -18.41 -23.27 -17.18
C GLN A 9 -17.18 -22.45 -16.79
N VAL A 10 -16.81 -22.44 -15.50
CA VAL A 10 -15.62 -21.73 -15.02
C VAL A 10 -14.39 -22.53 -15.44
N LYS A 11 -13.48 -21.89 -16.18
CA LYS A 11 -12.20 -22.47 -16.59
C LYS A 11 -11.08 -21.88 -15.73
N PRO A 12 -10.60 -22.58 -14.67
CA PRO A 12 -9.54 -22.05 -13.83
C PRO A 12 -8.25 -21.90 -14.62
N LYS A 13 -7.51 -20.81 -14.38
CA LYS A 13 -6.20 -20.59 -15.03
C LYS A 13 -5.14 -21.60 -14.59
N LEU A 14 -5.20 -22.08 -13.34
CA LEU A 14 -4.16 -22.91 -12.74
C LEU A 14 -4.70 -24.09 -11.93
N LEU A 15 -5.55 -23.83 -10.93
CA LEU A 15 -6.00 -24.84 -9.97
C LEU A 15 -7.41 -25.35 -10.30
N THR A 16 -7.52 -26.63 -10.64
CA THR A 16 -8.81 -27.33 -10.79
C THR A 16 -9.30 -28.01 -9.51
N ARG A 17 -8.43 -28.05 -8.49
CA ARG A 17 -8.70 -28.56 -7.15
C ARG A 17 -7.87 -27.77 -6.13
N PHE A 18 -8.50 -27.41 -5.03
CA PHE A 18 -7.88 -26.77 -3.88
C PHE A 18 -7.65 -27.79 -2.77
N GLU A 19 -6.41 -28.08 -2.42
CA GLU A 19 -6.10 -28.91 -1.25
C GLU A 19 -6.12 -28.06 0.03
N PRO A 20 -6.46 -28.64 1.21
CA PRO A 20 -6.58 -27.87 2.45
C PRO A 20 -5.34 -27.05 2.81
N TRP A 21 -4.14 -27.59 2.54
CA TRP A 21 -2.88 -26.93 2.81
C TRP A 21 -2.64 -25.69 1.93
N MET A 22 -3.27 -25.58 0.75
CA MET A 22 -3.09 -24.44 -0.16
C MET A 22 -3.60 -23.12 0.44
N ALA A 23 -4.57 -23.17 1.35
CA ALA A 23 -4.98 -21.97 2.09
C ALA A 23 -3.90 -21.52 3.10
N LEU A 24 -3.05 -22.45 3.54
CA LEU A 24 -2.00 -22.20 4.54
C LEU A 24 -0.70 -21.70 3.91
N THR A 25 -0.57 -21.71 2.58
CA THR A 25 0.64 -21.23 1.89
C THR A 25 0.76 -19.71 1.88
N PHE A 26 -0.34 -19.00 2.15
CA PHE A 26 -0.34 -17.55 2.32
C PHE A 26 -0.10 -17.21 3.80
N SER A 27 1.17 -17.27 4.21
CA SER A 27 1.59 -17.21 5.62
C SER A 27 1.65 -15.79 6.19
N GLU A 28 2.13 -14.82 5.42
CA GLU A 28 2.09 -13.41 5.79
C GLU A 28 0.81 -12.79 5.23
N GLY A 29 -0.02 -12.14 6.06
CA GLY A 29 -1.26 -11.48 5.60
C GLY A 29 -1.06 -10.26 4.70
N SER A 30 0.18 -9.82 4.54
CA SER A 30 0.52 -8.71 3.67
C SER A 30 0.78 -9.18 2.25
N ILE A 31 0.33 -8.39 1.27
CA ILE A 31 0.98 -8.37 -0.04
C ILE A 31 2.18 -7.43 0.14
N GLY A 32 3.19 -7.90 0.88
CA GLY A 32 4.35 -7.11 1.27
C GLY A 32 5.37 -7.02 0.15
N GLY A 33 6.01 -5.87 0.00
CA GLY A 33 7.06 -5.63 -1.01
C GLY A 33 8.38 -6.37 -0.74
N ASP A 34 8.53 -6.98 0.43
CA ASP A 34 9.79 -7.57 0.86
C ASP A 34 10.22 -8.72 -0.08
N ILE A 35 9.32 -9.66 -0.35
CA ILE A 35 9.59 -10.78 -1.27
C ILE A 35 9.68 -10.36 -2.74
N GLU A 36 9.18 -9.17 -3.08
CA GLU A 36 9.19 -8.62 -4.45
C GLU A 36 10.47 -7.84 -4.78
N SER A 37 11.38 -7.67 -3.81
CA SER A 37 12.63 -6.92 -3.94
C SER A 37 13.72 -7.62 -4.76
N VAL A 38 13.64 -8.94 -4.93
CA VAL A 38 14.65 -9.71 -5.67
C VAL A 38 14.43 -9.58 -7.18
N ALA A 39 15.43 -9.03 -7.88
CA ALA A 39 15.39 -8.86 -9.33
C ALA A 39 15.39 -10.21 -10.07
N LEU A 40 14.32 -10.50 -10.81
CA LEU A 40 14.18 -11.77 -11.55
C LEU A 40 15.23 -11.95 -12.64
N ARG A 41 15.67 -10.86 -13.29
CA ARG A 41 16.70 -10.89 -14.34
C ARG A 41 18.05 -11.33 -13.80
N ASP A 42 18.46 -10.82 -12.64
CA ASP A 42 19.74 -11.16 -12.03
C ASP A 42 19.74 -12.61 -11.51
N LEU A 43 18.59 -13.05 -10.98
CA LEU A 43 18.38 -14.43 -10.59
C LEU A 43 18.46 -15.38 -11.81
N GLU A 44 17.85 -14.99 -12.93
CA GLU A 44 17.98 -15.70 -14.19
C GLU A 44 19.41 -15.68 -14.72
N ALA A 45 20.14 -14.57 -14.65
CA ALA A 45 21.53 -14.50 -15.06
C ALA A 45 22.44 -15.44 -14.24
N LEU A 46 22.12 -15.64 -12.96
CA LEU A 46 22.86 -16.52 -12.06
C LEU A 46 22.56 -18.01 -12.31
N TYR A 47 21.29 -18.40 -12.44
CA TYR A 47 20.84 -19.79 -12.50
C TYR A 47 20.39 -20.27 -13.90
N GLY A 48 20.31 -19.36 -14.86
CA GLY A 48 19.97 -19.62 -16.25
C GLY A 48 21.11 -20.26 -17.03
N PRO A 49 20.83 -20.71 -18.26
CA PRO A 49 21.86 -21.24 -19.15
C PRO A 49 22.91 -20.15 -19.43
N ARG A 50 24.17 -20.41 -19.09
CA ARG A 50 25.28 -19.49 -19.38
C ARG A 50 25.45 -19.39 -20.90
N THR A 51 25.00 -18.30 -21.51
CA THR A 51 25.41 -17.96 -22.88
C THR A 51 26.88 -17.58 -22.85
N ALA A 52 27.71 -18.25 -23.65
CA ALA A 52 29.10 -17.89 -23.81
C ALA A 52 29.19 -16.52 -24.50
N GLY A 53 29.57 -15.50 -23.74
CA GLY A 53 29.81 -14.14 -24.23
C GLY A 53 28.76 -13.14 -23.73
N GLY A 54 29.20 -12.21 -22.86
CA GLY A 54 28.45 -11.02 -22.49
C GLY A 54 28.46 -10.73 -21.00
N ALA A 55 29.46 -9.98 -20.54
CA ALA A 55 29.31 -9.19 -19.33
C ALA A 55 28.16 -8.19 -19.56
N THR A 56 27.12 -8.26 -18.74
CA THR A 56 26.06 -7.24 -18.70
C THR A 56 26.15 -6.55 -17.35
N THR A 57 26.94 -5.47 -17.31
CA THR A 57 26.73 -4.39 -16.35
C THR A 57 25.50 -3.62 -16.81
N GLY A 58 24.41 -3.69 -16.04
CA GLY A 58 23.18 -2.97 -16.36
C GLY A 58 22.31 -2.84 -15.13
N SER A 59 22.56 -1.79 -14.33
CA SER A 59 21.56 -1.26 -13.40
C SER A 59 20.29 -0.95 -14.17
N ASP A 60 19.13 -1.47 -13.74
CA ASP A 60 17.82 -1.01 -14.21
C ASP A 60 17.60 0.44 -13.75
N ALA A 61 18.16 1.39 -14.49
CA ALA A 61 17.46 2.62 -14.79
C ALA A 61 16.42 2.24 -15.85
N GLY A 62 15.15 2.18 -15.45
CA GLY A 62 14.05 1.74 -16.29
C GLY A 62 14.09 2.34 -17.69
N ALA A 63 13.74 1.53 -18.69
CA ALA A 63 13.54 1.98 -20.06
C ALA A 63 12.71 3.28 -20.07
N PRO A 64 13.09 4.29 -20.87
CA PRO A 64 12.31 5.52 -20.98
C PRO A 64 11.02 5.21 -21.74
N SER A 65 9.98 4.81 -21.02
CA SER A 65 8.62 5.09 -21.48
C SER A 65 8.45 6.61 -21.48
N ALA A 66 7.83 7.15 -22.54
CA ALA A 66 7.38 8.55 -22.61
C ALA A 66 6.82 9.00 -21.25
N PRO A 67 6.95 10.29 -20.84
CA PRO A 67 6.58 10.74 -19.50
C PRO A 67 5.14 10.34 -19.19
N ALA A 68 5.00 9.25 -18.44
CA ALA A 68 3.74 8.75 -17.95
C ALA A 68 3.42 9.58 -16.71
N ALA A 69 2.14 9.91 -16.52
CA ALA A 69 1.69 10.46 -15.25
C ALA A 69 2.16 9.55 -14.10
N PRO A 70 2.54 10.09 -12.93
CA PRO A 70 2.90 9.28 -11.78
C PRO A 70 1.79 8.25 -11.51
N ALA A 71 2.16 6.97 -11.44
CA ALA A 71 1.20 5.92 -11.11
C ALA A 71 0.65 6.14 -9.69
N GLU A 72 -0.63 5.82 -9.46
CA GLU A 72 -1.20 5.92 -8.11
C GLU A 72 -0.36 5.10 -7.12
N PRO A 73 0.22 5.73 -6.08
CA PRO A 73 1.07 5.00 -5.16
C PRO A 73 0.25 3.96 -4.38
N GLY A 74 0.90 2.84 -4.06
CA GLY A 74 0.36 1.95 -3.03
C GLY A 74 0.30 2.68 -1.69
N GLY A 75 -0.71 2.38 -0.88
CA GLY A 75 -0.81 3.02 0.43
C GLY A 75 -1.97 2.53 1.27
N SER A 76 -2.23 3.21 2.37
CA SER A 76 -3.34 3.00 3.30
C SER A 76 -3.40 4.18 4.27
N ASN A 77 -4.57 4.45 4.86
CA ASN A 77 -4.72 5.29 6.05
C ASN A 77 -5.22 4.44 7.21
N GLY A 78 -4.73 4.70 8.43
CA GLY A 78 -5.32 4.18 9.65
C GLY A 78 -5.36 5.25 10.72
N PHE A 79 -6.54 5.54 11.27
CA PHE A 79 -6.73 6.50 12.35
C PHE A 79 -7.36 5.81 13.56
N ALA A 80 -6.87 6.10 14.76
CA ALA A 80 -7.51 5.70 16.01
C ALA A 80 -7.73 6.93 16.88
N ILE A 81 -8.94 7.08 17.41
CA ILE A 81 -9.35 8.24 18.23
C ILE A 81 -9.68 7.74 19.63
N ALA A 82 -9.02 8.31 20.62
CA ALA A 82 -9.22 7.96 22.02
C ALA A 82 -10.57 8.52 22.54
N PRO A 83 -11.20 7.87 23.54
CA PRO A 83 -12.44 8.33 24.17
C PRO A 83 -12.49 9.84 24.48
N ALA A 84 -11.40 10.40 25.00
CA ALA A 84 -11.30 11.82 25.38
C ALA A 84 -11.44 12.81 24.20
N ASN A 85 -11.33 12.34 22.96
CA ASN A 85 -11.54 13.14 21.75
C ASN A 85 -12.90 12.86 21.09
N THR A 86 -13.70 11.95 21.62
CA THR A 86 -14.99 11.53 21.06
C THR A 86 -16.16 12.15 21.80
N ALA A 87 -17.32 12.24 21.13
CA ALA A 87 -18.51 12.85 21.71
C ALA A 87 -19.15 12.01 22.82
N ASN A 88 -19.00 10.69 22.78
CA ASN A 88 -19.67 9.73 23.68
C ASN A 88 -18.68 8.92 24.54
N GLY A 89 -17.39 9.27 24.55
CA GLY A 89 -16.37 8.57 25.34
C GLY A 89 -16.05 7.16 24.84
N ARG A 90 -16.23 6.87 23.56
CA ARG A 90 -15.93 5.55 22.94
C ARG A 90 -14.80 5.69 21.94
N ALA A 91 -13.89 4.72 21.90
CA ALA A 91 -12.82 4.76 20.91
C ALA A 91 -13.37 4.58 19.49
N LEU A 92 -12.73 5.24 18.52
CA LEU A 92 -13.05 5.09 17.09
C LEU A 92 -11.83 4.58 16.31
N LEU A 93 -12.09 3.83 15.24
CA LEU A 93 -11.06 3.35 14.29
C LEU A 93 -11.50 3.59 12.84
N LEU A 94 -10.58 4.11 12.03
CA LEU A 94 -10.68 4.12 10.58
C LEU A 94 -9.81 3.00 10.00
N ILE A 95 -10.44 2.13 9.23
CA ILE A 95 -9.82 1.06 8.42
C ILE A 95 -9.92 1.50 6.96
N ASN A 96 -8.83 1.92 6.35
CA ASN A 96 -8.84 2.49 5.00
C ASN A 96 -7.61 2.07 4.16
N PRO A 97 -7.51 0.79 3.76
CA PRO A 97 -6.46 0.36 2.83
C PRO A 97 -6.57 1.02 1.45
N HIS A 98 -5.42 1.33 0.83
CA HIS A 98 -5.33 1.80 -0.56
C HIS A 98 -4.72 0.73 -1.50
N THR A 99 -5.52 -0.28 -1.81
CA THR A 99 -5.14 -1.41 -2.67
C THR A 99 -5.86 -1.35 -4.00
N SER A 100 -5.55 -2.26 -4.93
CA SER A 100 -6.43 -2.45 -6.09
C SER A 100 -7.83 -2.92 -5.65
N PHE A 101 -8.85 -2.61 -6.46
CA PHE A 101 -10.25 -2.75 -6.05
C PHE A 101 -10.79 -4.19 -6.07
N TYR A 102 -10.40 -5.00 -7.05
CA TYR A 102 -11.15 -6.22 -7.40
C TYR A 102 -10.50 -7.52 -6.92
N PHE A 103 -10.02 -7.54 -5.68
CA PHE A 103 -9.46 -8.77 -5.07
C PHE A 103 -9.65 -8.87 -3.54
N ARG A 104 -10.35 -7.90 -2.91
CA ARG A 104 -10.54 -7.85 -1.46
C ARG A 104 -12.02 -7.80 -1.07
N PRO A 105 -12.68 -8.95 -0.91
CA PRO A 105 -14.08 -8.97 -0.50
C PRO A 105 -14.23 -8.59 0.98
N GLU A 106 -15.35 -7.94 1.26
CA GLU A 106 -15.86 -7.68 2.61
C GLU A 106 -16.55 -8.96 3.14
N VAL A 107 -16.17 -9.42 4.32
CA VAL A 107 -16.67 -10.66 4.94
C VAL A 107 -16.90 -10.50 6.44
N HIS A 108 -17.79 -11.34 6.98
CA HIS A 108 -17.95 -11.57 8.41
C HIS A 108 -17.84 -13.06 8.69
N VAL A 109 -16.91 -13.45 9.56
CA VAL A 109 -16.64 -14.86 9.87
C VAL A 109 -16.83 -15.09 11.36
N VAL A 110 -17.67 -16.05 11.71
CA VAL A 110 -17.99 -16.44 13.09
C VAL A 110 -17.79 -17.94 13.27
N SER A 111 -17.22 -18.36 14.41
CA SER A 111 -17.10 -19.77 14.77
C SER A 111 -17.43 -20.00 16.25
N GLU A 112 -17.79 -21.24 16.57
CA GLU A 112 -18.05 -21.69 17.95
C GLU A 112 -16.77 -21.75 18.81
N GLN A 113 -15.59 -21.62 18.19
CA GLN A 113 -14.30 -21.61 18.86
C GLN A 113 -13.75 -20.19 19.11
N GLY A 114 -14.64 -19.20 19.10
CA GLY A 114 -14.34 -17.82 19.49
C GLY A 114 -13.82 -16.90 18.38
N LEU A 115 -13.91 -17.30 17.10
CA LEU A 115 -13.72 -16.35 15.99
C LEU A 115 -15.00 -15.54 15.81
N ASN A 116 -14.87 -14.22 15.71
CA ASN A 116 -15.95 -13.32 15.31
C ASN A 116 -15.31 -12.06 14.72
N ALA A 117 -15.02 -12.06 13.42
CA ALA A 117 -14.25 -10.99 12.78
C ALA A 117 -14.94 -10.50 11.50
N TYR A 118 -15.09 -9.18 11.39
CA TYR A 118 -15.64 -8.48 10.25
C TYR A 118 -14.54 -7.66 9.57
N GLY A 119 -14.45 -7.67 8.24
CA GLY A 119 -13.54 -6.80 7.51
C GLY A 119 -13.21 -7.31 6.12
N ALA A 120 -12.02 -6.94 5.63
CA ALA A 120 -11.55 -7.32 4.31
C ALA A 120 -10.55 -8.48 4.39
N VAL A 121 -10.75 -9.47 3.52
CA VAL A 121 -9.78 -10.53 3.23
C VAL A 121 -9.12 -10.25 1.89
N THR A 122 -7.92 -10.78 1.67
CA THR A 122 -7.33 -10.89 0.32
C THR A 122 -7.61 -12.30 -0.21
N TRP A 123 -7.89 -12.45 -1.50
CA TRP A 123 -8.10 -13.79 -2.09
C TRP A 123 -6.94 -14.75 -1.75
N GLY A 124 -7.30 -15.95 -1.27
CA GLY A 124 -6.36 -16.96 -0.80
C GLY A 124 -6.08 -16.92 0.70
N GLN A 125 -6.39 -15.82 1.40
CA GLN A 125 -6.31 -15.75 2.86
C GLN A 125 -7.50 -16.44 3.53
N PHE A 126 -7.25 -17.03 4.68
CA PHE A 126 -8.30 -17.64 5.52
C PHE A 126 -8.58 -16.87 6.82
N PHE A 127 -8.05 -15.65 6.96
CA PHE A 127 -8.27 -14.76 8.09
C PHE A 127 -8.59 -13.34 7.60
N VAL A 128 -9.33 -12.59 8.42
CA VAL A 128 -9.61 -11.15 8.17
C VAL A 128 -8.33 -10.36 8.38
N TYR A 129 -7.71 -9.88 7.31
CA TYR A 129 -6.43 -9.19 7.39
C TYR A 129 -6.55 -7.81 8.03
N GLN A 130 -7.60 -7.05 7.68
CA GLN A 130 -7.90 -5.76 8.29
C GLN A 130 -9.38 -5.73 8.64
N GLY A 131 -9.70 -5.38 9.88
CA GLY A 131 -11.06 -5.57 10.37
C GLY A 131 -11.21 -5.27 11.85
N PHE A 132 -12.33 -5.74 12.38
CA PHE A 132 -12.69 -5.57 13.78
C PHE A 132 -13.55 -6.74 14.25
N ASN A 133 -13.62 -6.89 15.56
CA ASN A 133 -14.59 -7.71 16.26
C ASN A 133 -15.40 -6.84 17.22
N ASP A 134 -16.22 -7.46 18.08
CA ASP A 134 -17.07 -6.75 19.04
C ASP A 134 -16.29 -6.06 20.17
N ARG A 135 -14.97 -6.23 20.24
CA ARG A 135 -14.11 -5.69 21.29
C ARG A 135 -13.01 -4.78 20.78
N LEU A 136 -12.40 -5.08 19.63
CA LEU A 136 -11.24 -4.36 19.10
C LEU A 136 -11.20 -4.36 17.58
N GLY A 137 -10.38 -3.48 17.01
CA GLY A 137 -10.09 -3.45 15.58
C GLY A 137 -8.63 -3.15 15.27
N TRP A 138 -8.23 -3.54 14.06
CA TRP A 138 -6.87 -3.38 13.57
C TRP A 138 -6.86 -2.95 12.10
N MET A 139 -5.98 -2.00 11.80
CA MET A 139 -5.74 -1.47 10.47
C MET A 139 -4.26 -1.54 10.14
N HIS A 140 -3.92 -2.13 9.00
CA HIS A 140 -2.54 -2.22 8.53
C HIS A 140 -2.22 -1.15 7.51
N THR A 141 -1.08 -0.49 7.66
CA THR A 141 -0.50 0.37 6.63
C THR A 141 0.87 -0.20 6.24
N SER A 142 1.38 0.11 5.04
CA SER A 142 2.74 -0.26 4.66
C SER A 142 3.74 0.24 5.70
N GLY A 143 4.64 -0.64 6.11
CA GLY A 143 5.71 -0.38 7.05
C GLY A 143 6.84 0.45 6.45
N GLY A 144 7.67 0.99 7.32
CA GLY A 144 8.90 1.70 6.95
C GLY A 144 10.16 1.06 7.52
N GLY A 145 10.06 -0.03 8.27
CA GLY A 145 11.21 -0.70 8.84
C GLY A 145 12.09 -1.31 7.76
N ASP A 146 13.40 -1.17 7.90
CA ASP A 146 14.37 -1.92 7.11
C ASP A 146 14.46 -3.35 7.68
N VAL A 147 13.97 -4.32 6.92
CA VAL A 147 13.72 -5.71 7.37
C VAL A 147 14.36 -6.77 6.48
N ILE A 148 15.12 -6.34 5.48
CA ILE A 148 15.80 -7.22 4.51
C ILE A 148 17.24 -6.74 4.38
N ASP A 149 18.19 -7.66 4.38
CA ASP A 149 19.59 -7.35 4.16
C ASP A 149 20.18 -8.23 3.08
N GLU A 150 21.10 -7.66 2.32
CA GLU A 150 21.86 -8.34 1.28
C GLU A 150 23.31 -8.51 1.72
N TYR A 151 23.87 -9.70 1.49
CA TYR A 151 25.20 -10.08 1.93
C TYR A 151 26.08 -10.49 0.75
N LEU A 152 27.22 -9.82 0.60
CA LEU A 152 28.25 -10.11 -0.39
C LEU A 152 29.12 -11.29 0.07
N GLU A 153 28.80 -12.47 -0.43
CA GLU A 153 29.50 -13.72 -0.17
C GLU A 153 30.72 -13.88 -1.06
N THR A 154 31.89 -14.07 -0.44
CA THR A 154 33.13 -14.40 -1.18
C THR A 154 33.20 -15.90 -1.37
N VAL A 155 32.79 -16.37 -2.55
CA VAL A 155 32.73 -17.81 -2.87
C VAL A 155 34.08 -18.33 -3.32
N VAL A 156 34.47 -19.48 -2.79
CA VAL A 156 35.68 -20.23 -3.14
C VAL A 156 35.29 -21.65 -3.54
N GLU A 157 35.92 -22.18 -4.58
CA GLU A 157 35.66 -23.54 -5.07
C GLU A 157 36.86 -24.43 -4.79
N ARG A 158 36.62 -25.57 -4.15
CA ARG A 158 37.65 -26.58 -3.84
C ARG A 158 37.09 -27.98 -4.05
N GLY A 159 37.75 -28.78 -4.90
CA GLY A 159 37.36 -30.17 -5.15
C GLY A 159 35.91 -30.33 -5.63
N GLY A 160 35.43 -29.42 -6.49
CA GLY A 160 34.05 -29.42 -7.01
C GLY A 160 32.97 -28.99 -6.00
N ARG A 161 33.36 -28.57 -4.78
CA ARG A 161 32.46 -28.03 -3.77
C ARG A 161 32.68 -26.53 -3.61
N ARG A 162 31.60 -25.80 -3.36
CA ARG A 162 31.64 -24.36 -3.13
C ARG A 162 31.52 -24.05 -1.65
N PHE A 163 32.39 -23.17 -1.18
CA PHE A 163 32.41 -22.61 0.16
C PHE A 163 32.34 -21.09 0.06
N TYR A 164 32.03 -20.41 1.16
CA TYR A 164 32.11 -18.97 1.28
C TYR A 164 32.93 -18.61 2.50
N LYS A 165 33.65 -17.49 2.44
CA LYS A 165 34.44 -16.99 3.58
C LYS A 165 33.53 -16.46 4.67
N TYR A 166 33.85 -16.76 5.93
CA TYR A 166 33.19 -16.20 7.10
C TYR A 166 34.14 -16.15 8.30
N GLY A 167 34.33 -14.96 8.86
CA GLY A 167 35.35 -14.69 9.87
C GLY A 167 36.73 -15.10 9.36
N ALA A 168 37.47 -15.87 10.17
CA ALA A 168 38.78 -16.38 9.80
C ALA A 168 38.73 -17.67 8.94
N GLY A 169 37.54 -18.20 8.62
CA GLY A 169 37.38 -19.53 8.00
C GLY A 169 36.52 -19.54 6.74
N GLU A 170 36.21 -20.75 6.29
CA GLU A 170 35.33 -21.03 5.16
C GLU A 170 34.16 -21.93 5.63
N ARG A 171 32.95 -21.67 5.13
CA ARG A 171 31.75 -22.48 5.39
C ARG A 171 31.21 -23.04 4.07
N PRO A 172 30.70 -24.29 4.02
CA PRO A 172 30.17 -24.85 2.79
C PRO A 172 28.86 -24.15 2.38
N LEU A 173 28.68 -23.89 1.09
CA LEU A 173 27.36 -23.53 0.56
C LEU A 173 26.46 -24.75 0.58
N ARG A 174 25.24 -24.59 1.11
CA ARG A 174 24.21 -25.62 1.00
C ARG A 174 23.63 -25.57 -0.41
N GLN A 175 23.49 -26.74 -1.03
CA GLN A 175 22.89 -26.89 -2.34
C GLN A 175 21.51 -27.53 -2.19
N ARG A 176 20.55 -27.09 -3.00
CA ARG A 176 19.23 -27.70 -3.10
C ARG A 176 18.82 -27.77 -4.56
N GLU A 177 18.53 -28.96 -5.03
CA GLU A 177 17.90 -29.15 -6.33
C GLU A 177 16.43 -28.75 -6.25
N ILE A 178 16.04 -27.77 -7.06
CA ILE A 178 14.65 -27.32 -7.20
C ILE A 178 14.17 -27.82 -8.56
N THR A 179 13.17 -28.69 -8.55
CA THR A 179 12.54 -29.16 -9.79
C THR A 179 11.32 -28.29 -10.11
N LEU A 180 11.38 -27.59 -11.24
CA LEU A 180 10.34 -26.72 -11.75
C LEU A 180 9.59 -27.41 -12.90
N PRO A 181 8.34 -27.86 -12.67
CA PRO A 181 7.50 -28.36 -13.75
C PRO A 181 6.94 -27.18 -14.58
N TYR A 182 6.95 -27.29 -15.92
CA TYR A 182 6.40 -26.27 -16.81
C TYR A 182 5.63 -26.89 -17.97
N ARG A 183 4.69 -26.16 -18.57
CA ARG A 183 3.90 -26.64 -19.71
C ARG A 183 4.71 -26.55 -21.01
N LEU A 184 4.69 -27.62 -21.80
CA LEU A 184 5.29 -27.63 -23.14
C LEU A 184 4.32 -27.09 -24.20
N PRO A 185 4.82 -26.49 -25.30
CA PRO A 185 4.03 -26.27 -26.50
C PRO A 185 3.40 -27.58 -26.98
N GLY A 186 2.11 -27.57 -27.36
CA GLY A 186 1.38 -28.76 -27.82
C GLY A 186 0.70 -29.60 -26.71
N GLY A 187 0.85 -29.22 -25.44
CA GLY A 187 0.24 -29.94 -24.32
C GLY A 187 1.17 -31.03 -23.77
N GLY A 188 1.39 -31.02 -22.46
CA GLY A 188 2.38 -31.86 -21.77
C GLY A 188 3.14 -31.08 -20.70
N MET A 189 3.87 -31.77 -19.84
CA MET A 189 4.68 -31.17 -18.78
C MET A 189 6.16 -31.49 -18.98
N GLY A 190 6.98 -30.46 -19.10
CA GLY A 190 8.44 -30.54 -19.01
C GLY A 190 8.91 -30.33 -17.57
N ARG A 191 10.20 -30.56 -17.31
CA ARG A 191 10.84 -30.35 -16.01
C ARG A 191 12.18 -29.64 -16.21
N LYS A 192 12.46 -28.63 -15.39
CA LYS A 192 13.78 -28.00 -15.28
C LYS A 192 14.29 -28.23 -13.86
N VAL A 193 15.52 -28.71 -13.71
CA VAL A 193 16.18 -28.82 -12.41
C VAL A 193 17.14 -27.65 -12.28
N VAL A 194 17.03 -26.91 -11.17
CA VAL A 194 17.92 -25.79 -10.84
C VAL A 194 18.61 -26.11 -9.51
N THR A 195 19.93 -26.15 -9.51
CA THR A 195 20.71 -26.28 -8.27
C THR A 195 20.84 -24.91 -7.61
N ALA A 196 19.99 -24.63 -6.62
CA ALA A 196 20.01 -23.40 -5.85
C ALA A 196 21.04 -23.46 -4.72
N TYR A 197 21.73 -22.36 -4.47
CA TYR A 197 22.74 -22.23 -3.42
C TYR A 197 22.23 -21.37 -2.26
N PHE A 198 22.66 -21.72 -1.05
CA PHE A 198 22.31 -21.03 0.18
C PHE A 198 23.57 -20.86 1.03
N SER A 199 23.84 -19.63 1.47
CA SER A 199 24.71 -19.40 2.62
C SER A 199 23.86 -19.49 3.90
N HIS A 200 24.48 -19.26 5.06
CA HIS A 200 23.72 -19.13 6.31
C HIS A 200 22.89 -17.84 6.40
N HIS A 201 23.22 -16.81 5.60
CA HIS A 201 22.44 -15.58 5.51
C HIS A 201 21.14 -15.78 4.72
N GLY A 202 21.14 -16.67 3.72
CA GLY A 202 19.94 -16.99 2.96
C GLY A 202 20.20 -17.56 1.56
N PRO A 203 19.18 -17.59 0.70
CA PRO A 203 19.34 -17.98 -0.71
C PRO A 203 20.26 -17.00 -1.44
N ILE A 204 21.11 -17.55 -2.31
CA ILE A 204 21.89 -16.74 -3.26
C ILE A 204 20.99 -16.32 -4.40
N VAL A 205 20.87 -15.02 -4.64
CA VAL A 205 19.91 -14.44 -5.59
C VAL A 205 20.54 -13.77 -6.80
N ARG A 206 21.80 -13.30 -6.70
CA ARG A 206 22.55 -12.76 -7.84
C ARG A 206 24.05 -12.89 -7.65
N ALA A 207 24.81 -12.52 -8.69
CA ALA A 207 26.25 -12.27 -8.59
C ALA A 207 26.53 -10.78 -8.88
N GLU A 208 27.47 -10.21 -8.13
CA GLU A 208 27.80 -8.79 -8.22
C GLU A 208 29.28 -8.59 -7.85
N GLY A 209 30.04 -7.88 -8.69
CA GLY A 209 31.45 -7.54 -8.40
C GLY A 209 32.36 -8.76 -8.13
N GLY A 210 32.11 -9.90 -8.77
CA GLY A 210 32.86 -11.15 -8.54
C GLY A 210 32.50 -11.87 -7.24
N LYS A 211 31.50 -11.38 -6.50
CA LYS A 211 30.90 -12.02 -5.32
C LYS A 211 29.51 -12.54 -5.63
N TRP A 212 28.96 -13.34 -4.74
CA TRP A 212 27.57 -13.77 -4.78
C TRP A 212 26.77 -13.02 -3.74
N VAL A 213 25.50 -12.73 -4.01
CA VAL A 213 24.65 -12.00 -3.07
C VAL A 213 23.63 -12.95 -2.46
N ALA A 214 23.69 -13.11 -1.13
CA ALA A 214 22.64 -13.75 -0.34
C ALA A 214 21.63 -12.70 0.13
N VAL A 215 20.35 -13.05 0.20
CA VAL A 215 19.31 -12.20 0.80
C VAL A 215 18.79 -12.80 2.11
N ARG A 216 18.70 -11.99 3.16
CA ARG A 216 18.18 -12.37 4.47
C ARG A 216 16.90 -11.58 4.76
N LEU A 217 15.81 -12.30 5.06
CA LEU A 217 14.49 -11.75 5.36
C LEU A 217 13.73 -12.68 6.33
N MET A 218 12.51 -12.30 6.73
CA MET A 218 11.67 -13.12 7.62
C MET A 218 11.28 -14.47 6.98
N GLN A 219 11.70 -15.59 7.57
CA GLN A 219 11.44 -16.95 7.09
C GLN A 219 10.83 -17.83 8.21
N GLU A 220 9.69 -17.39 8.77
CA GLU A 220 8.96 -18.10 9.84
C GLU A 220 7.45 -18.26 9.49
N GLU A 221 7.13 -19.00 8.43
CA GLU A 221 5.80 -19.03 7.80
C GLU A 221 4.69 -19.46 8.77
N VAL A 222 4.89 -20.53 9.54
CA VAL A 222 3.88 -21.02 10.49
C VAL A 222 3.61 -19.98 11.58
N LYS A 223 4.63 -19.25 12.01
CA LYS A 223 4.50 -18.22 13.04
C LYS A 223 3.87 -16.95 12.48
N ALA A 224 4.23 -16.56 11.26
CA ALA A 224 3.58 -15.47 10.51
C ALA A 224 2.08 -15.72 10.35
N LEU A 225 1.73 -16.95 10.01
CA LEU A 225 0.35 -17.38 9.87
C LEU A 225 -0.38 -17.38 11.21
N SER A 226 0.28 -17.88 12.26
CA SER A 226 -0.25 -17.86 13.62
C SER A 226 -0.51 -16.43 14.10
N GLN A 227 0.42 -15.51 13.87
CA GLN A 227 0.26 -14.09 14.21
C GLN A 227 -0.94 -13.48 13.50
N SER A 228 -1.05 -13.71 12.19
CA SER A 228 -2.13 -13.17 11.38
C SER A 228 -3.50 -13.71 11.81
N TYR A 229 -3.61 -15.01 12.09
CA TYR A 229 -4.84 -15.63 12.54
C TYR A 229 -5.22 -15.23 13.98
N LEU A 230 -4.28 -15.29 14.93
CA LEU A 230 -4.55 -15.03 16.35
C LEU A 230 -4.96 -13.58 16.62
N ARG A 231 -4.52 -12.61 15.81
CA ARG A 231 -5.02 -11.22 15.87
C ARG A 231 -6.55 -11.16 15.78
N THR A 232 -7.12 -11.92 14.86
CA THR A 232 -8.57 -11.93 14.62
C THR A 232 -9.37 -12.47 15.80
N LYS A 233 -8.71 -13.22 16.69
CA LYS A 233 -9.30 -13.83 17.90
C LYS A 233 -8.98 -13.06 19.17
N ALA A 234 -8.06 -12.11 19.15
CA ALA A 234 -7.74 -11.30 20.32
C ALA A 234 -8.97 -10.48 20.75
N ARG A 235 -9.15 -10.30 22.06
CA ARG A 235 -10.29 -9.59 22.65
C ARG A 235 -9.90 -8.48 23.62
N SER A 236 -8.61 -8.24 23.81
CA SER A 236 -8.07 -7.14 24.62
C SER A 236 -6.71 -6.69 24.08
N TYR A 237 -6.29 -5.48 24.47
CA TYR A 237 -4.96 -4.97 24.15
C TYR A 237 -3.84 -5.91 24.62
N ALA A 238 -3.98 -6.52 25.81
CA ALA A 238 -2.98 -7.44 26.34
C ALA A 238 -2.83 -8.69 25.45
N GLN A 239 -3.95 -9.30 25.04
CA GLN A 239 -3.93 -10.44 24.12
C GLN A 239 -3.38 -10.05 22.75
N PHE A 240 -3.79 -8.90 22.22
CA PHE A 240 -3.31 -8.42 20.93
C PHE A 240 -1.80 -8.13 20.97
N SER A 241 -1.31 -7.47 22.02
CA SER A 241 0.12 -7.20 22.23
C SER A 241 0.93 -8.48 22.37
N GLU A 242 0.38 -9.53 22.97
CA GLU A 242 1.05 -10.83 23.04
C GLU A 242 1.15 -11.49 21.67
N VAL A 243 0.11 -11.38 20.83
CA VAL A 243 0.20 -11.81 19.43
C VAL A 243 1.29 -11.01 18.69
N MET A 244 1.45 -9.71 18.97
CA MET A 244 2.54 -8.93 18.39
C MET A 244 3.94 -9.39 18.86
N ASN A 245 4.08 -10.12 19.96
CA ASN A 245 5.38 -10.69 20.39
C ASN A 245 5.86 -11.86 19.52
N LEU A 246 5.01 -12.38 18.63
CA LEU A 246 5.44 -13.33 17.59
C LEU A 246 6.42 -12.67 16.61
N ARG A 247 6.36 -11.35 16.44
CA ARG A 247 7.34 -10.54 15.70
C ARG A 247 7.51 -10.96 14.24
N THR A 248 6.41 -11.13 13.51
CA THR A 248 6.41 -11.59 12.11
C THR A 248 5.68 -10.67 11.12
N ASN A 249 5.44 -9.40 11.45
CA ASN A 249 5.09 -8.39 10.43
C ASN A 249 6.39 -7.70 10.00
N SER A 250 6.91 -8.10 8.85
CA SER A 250 8.05 -7.44 8.23
C SER A 250 7.61 -6.24 7.38
N SER A 251 6.42 -6.29 6.78
CA SER A 251 6.03 -5.29 5.77
C SER A 251 4.96 -4.26 6.20
N ASN A 252 4.40 -4.33 7.41
CA ASN A 252 3.29 -3.46 7.82
C ASN A 252 3.33 -2.92 9.24
N ASN A 253 2.80 -1.72 9.39
CA ASN A 253 2.40 -1.14 10.66
C ASN A 253 1.01 -1.63 11.07
N THR A 254 0.65 -1.45 12.34
CA THR A 254 -0.69 -1.75 12.86
C THR A 254 -1.21 -0.57 13.67
N VAL A 255 -2.36 -0.03 13.29
CA VAL A 255 -3.16 0.94 14.07
C VAL A 255 -4.29 0.17 14.75
N TYR A 256 -4.54 0.43 16.03
CA TYR A 256 -5.44 -0.33 16.88
C TYR A 256 -6.35 0.58 17.71
N ALA A 257 -7.59 0.12 17.94
CA ALA A 257 -8.48 0.68 18.95
C ALA A 257 -9.36 -0.42 19.57
N ASP A 258 -9.83 -0.22 20.81
CA ASP A 258 -10.73 -1.15 21.49
C ASP A 258 -11.81 -0.50 22.37
N ALA A 259 -12.75 -1.35 22.82
CA ALA A 259 -13.88 -1.01 23.66
C ALA A 259 -13.50 -0.61 25.09
N ASP A 260 -12.26 -0.86 25.51
CA ASP A 260 -11.73 -0.43 26.80
C ASP A 260 -11.10 0.97 26.69
N GLY A 261 -11.18 1.60 25.51
CA GLY A 261 -10.70 2.95 25.25
C GLY A 261 -9.22 3.02 24.88
N THR A 262 -8.55 1.88 24.67
CA THR A 262 -7.15 1.86 24.28
C THR A 262 -7.01 2.15 22.79
N ILE A 263 -6.12 3.06 22.44
CA ILE A 263 -5.59 3.22 21.08
C ILE A 263 -4.10 2.92 21.06
N ALA A 264 -3.64 2.23 20.02
CA ALA A 264 -2.25 1.85 19.91
C ALA A 264 -1.73 1.80 18.47
N TYR A 265 -0.40 1.83 18.35
CA TYR A 265 0.31 1.75 17.08
C TYR A 265 1.59 0.96 17.22
N TRP A 266 1.87 0.12 16.23
CA TRP A 266 3.15 -0.56 16.04
C TRP A 266 3.70 -0.22 14.66
N HIS A 267 4.88 0.39 14.59
CA HIS A 267 5.57 0.63 13.32
C HIS A 267 6.36 -0.63 12.89
N GLY A 268 5.63 -1.67 12.48
CA GLY A 268 6.20 -3.01 12.30
C GLY A 268 6.45 -3.74 13.62
N ASN A 269 6.74 -5.04 13.55
CA ASN A 269 7.18 -5.82 14.72
C ASN A 269 8.21 -6.92 14.42
N PHE A 270 8.66 -7.09 13.17
CA PHE A 270 9.87 -7.84 12.84
C PHE A 270 10.98 -6.82 12.56
N ILE A 271 11.92 -6.64 13.48
CA ILE A 271 13.03 -5.68 13.33
C ILE A 271 14.34 -6.36 13.78
N PRO A 272 15.25 -6.71 12.86
CA PRO A 272 16.56 -7.24 13.20
C PRO A 272 17.41 -6.25 14.00
N VAL A 273 18.11 -6.74 15.02
CA VAL A 273 19.12 -5.95 15.74
C VAL A 273 20.40 -5.95 14.94
N ARG A 274 20.85 -4.77 14.52
CA ARG A 274 22.05 -4.58 13.67
C ARG A 274 23.09 -3.70 14.35
N ASP A 275 24.34 -3.82 13.91
CA ASP A 275 25.40 -2.87 14.27
C ASP A 275 25.16 -1.53 13.57
N THR A 276 24.97 -0.47 14.35
CA THR A 276 24.65 0.87 13.82
C THR A 276 25.84 1.58 13.17
N SER A 277 27.06 1.05 13.28
CA SER A 277 28.21 1.61 12.56
C SER A 277 28.30 1.13 11.10
N ILE A 278 27.44 0.20 10.68
CA ILE A 278 27.43 -0.39 9.34
C ILE A 278 26.21 0.14 8.58
N ASP A 279 26.41 0.51 7.32
CA ASP A 279 25.32 0.92 6.43
C ASP A 279 24.69 -0.31 5.77
N PHE A 280 23.53 -0.71 6.29
CA PHE A 280 22.73 -1.82 5.77
C PHE A 280 21.79 -1.41 4.62
N THR A 281 21.80 -0.14 4.20
CA THR A 281 21.03 0.29 3.02
C THR A 281 21.66 -0.17 1.70
N GLN A 282 22.81 -0.84 1.77
CA GLN A 282 23.57 -1.44 0.68
C GLN A 282 23.96 -2.88 1.03
N PRO A 283 24.33 -3.72 0.04
CA PRO A 283 24.88 -5.04 0.32
C PRO A 283 26.12 -4.96 1.24
N VAL A 284 26.08 -5.69 2.36
CA VAL A 284 27.15 -5.70 3.36
C VAL A 284 28.11 -6.89 3.15
N ASP A 285 29.32 -6.84 3.72
CA ASP A 285 30.26 -7.96 3.60
C ASP A 285 29.77 -9.20 4.36
N GLY A 286 29.45 -10.27 3.64
CA GLY A 286 29.00 -11.54 4.22
C GLY A 286 30.10 -12.32 4.96
N SER A 287 31.36 -11.90 4.84
CA SER A 287 32.47 -12.53 5.57
C SER A 287 32.77 -11.91 6.94
N ASP A 288 32.26 -10.70 7.22
CA ASP A 288 32.49 -9.98 8.48
C ASP A 288 31.43 -10.36 9.54
N PRO A 289 31.79 -11.03 10.65
CA PRO A 289 30.82 -11.40 11.69
C PRO A 289 30.08 -10.22 12.32
N ARG A 290 30.56 -8.97 12.15
CA ARG A 290 29.84 -7.76 12.62
C ARG A 290 28.57 -7.47 11.83
N THR A 291 28.41 -8.01 10.61
CA THR A 291 27.21 -7.82 9.77
C THR A 291 26.05 -8.74 10.14
N GLU A 292 26.24 -9.61 11.14
CA GLU A 292 25.22 -10.51 11.63
C GLU A 292 24.07 -9.80 12.33
N TRP A 293 22.86 -10.33 12.12
CA TRP A 293 21.71 -9.99 12.96
C TRP A 293 21.92 -10.55 14.36
N LYS A 294 21.80 -9.69 15.38
CA LYS A 294 21.93 -10.05 16.80
C LYS A 294 20.59 -10.50 17.39
N GLY A 295 19.78 -11.20 16.59
CA GLY A 295 18.38 -11.51 16.86
C GLY A 295 17.42 -10.40 16.46
N LEU A 296 16.20 -10.44 17.00
CA LEU A 296 15.17 -9.42 16.77
C LEU A 296 14.99 -8.55 18.01
N HIS A 297 14.72 -7.27 17.81
CA HIS A 297 14.26 -6.38 18.87
C HIS A 297 13.04 -6.97 19.58
N ARG A 298 12.93 -6.73 20.89
CA ARG A 298 11.66 -6.96 21.61
C ARG A 298 10.63 -5.93 21.14
N VAL A 299 9.34 -6.26 21.15
CA VAL A 299 8.28 -5.30 20.74
C VAL A 299 8.35 -4.00 21.57
N ALA A 300 8.73 -4.08 22.85
CA ALA A 300 8.90 -2.90 23.71
C ALA A 300 10.08 -2.00 23.31
N GLU A 301 11.02 -2.48 22.48
CA GLU A 301 12.15 -1.72 21.95
C GLU A 301 11.86 -1.13 20.57
N THR A 302 10.77 -1.56 19.91
CA THR A 302 10.36 -1.02 18.61
C THR A 302 9.52 0.24 18.78
N ILE A 303 9.34 0.97 17.68
CA ILE A 303 8.54 2.20 17.67
C ILE A 303 7.06 1.83 17.87
N THR A 304 6.59 2.07 19.10
CA THR A 304 5.22 1.81 19.51
C THR A 304 4.60 3.04 20.17
N LEU A 305 3.28 3.20 20.04
CA LEU A 305 2.50 4.19 20.77
C LEU A 305 1.34 3.50 21.45
N ARG A 306 1.01 3.95 22.65
CA ARG A 306 -0.19 3.54 23.37
C ARG A 306 -0.76 4.76 24.08
N ASN A 307 -2.04 5.04 23.85
CA ASN A 307 -2.79 6.13 24.49
C ASN A 307 -2.01 7.45 24.57
N PRO A 308 -1.50 7.99 23.43
CA PRO A 308 -0.79 9.26 23.45
C PRO A 308 -1.69 10.39 23.95
N ALA A 309 -1.11 11.36 24.65
CA ALA A 309 -1.85 12.47 25.28
C ALA A 309 -2.63 13.35 24.28
N SER A 310 -2.25 13.34 23.00
CA SER A 310 -2.99 14.02 21.93
C SER A 310 -4.36 13.38 21.64
N GLY A 311 -4.59 12.15 22.10
CA GLY A 311 -5.85 11.43 21.96
C GLY A 311 -6.16 10.94 20.54
N PHE A 312 -5.17 10.95 19.64
CA PHE A 312 -5.28 10.35 18.31
C PHE A 312 -3.98 9.67 17.89
N ILE A 313 -4.12 8.70 17.00
CA ILE A 313 -3.04 8.05 16.27
C ILE A 313 -3.41 8.07 14.78
N GLN A 314 -2.43 8.36 13.92
CA GLN A 314 -2.56 8.27 12.47
C GLN A 314 -1.34 7.61 11.84
N ASN A 315 -1.56 6.88 10.75
CA ASN A 315 -0.49 6.58 9.80
C ASN A 315 -1.04 6.55 8.38
N THR A 316 -0.29 7.16 7.46
CA THR A 316 -0.59 7.23 6.02
C THR A 316 0.57 6.69 5.20
N ASN A 317 1.23 5.61 5.68
CA ASN A 317 2.49 5.06 5.15
C ASN A 317 3.70 6.00 5.27
N ASN A 318 3.54 7.08 6.02
CA ASN A 318 4.61 8.00 6.36
C ASN A 318 5.41 7.51 7.57
N SER A 319 6.51 8.22 7.82
CA SER A 319 7.30 8.06 9.04
C SER A 319 6.44 8.16 10.32
N PRO A 320 6.83 7.48 11.42
CA PRO A 320 6.05 7.46 12.65
C PRO A 320 6.19 8.74 13.50
N TRP A 321 7.08 9.65 13.11
CA TRP A 321 7.47 10.83 13.90
C TRP A 321 6.38 11.90 14.03
N ARG A 322 5.29 11.75 13.29
CA ARG A 322 4.09 12.59 13.39
C ARG A 322 2.82 11.78 13.62
N ALA A 323 2.93 10.52 14.03
CA ALA A 323 1.80 9.61 14.19
C ALA A 323 0.79 10.08 15.25
N ALA A 324 1.18 10.91 16.21
CA ALA A 324 0.32 11.41 17.28
C ALA A 324 0.51 12.92 17.55
N GLY A 325 0.87 13.71 16.52
CA GLY A 325 1.16 15.13 16.67
C GLY A 325 2.32 15.38 17.66
N PRO A 326 2.21 16.33 18.60
CA PRO A 326 3.26 16.59 19.61
C PRO A 326 3.60 15.39 20.51
N ALA A 327 2.70 14.41 20.64
CA ALA A 327 2.91 13.20 21.45
C ALA A 327 3.56 12.05 20.65
N SER A 328 4.10 12.33 19.45
CA SER A 328 4.75 11.32 18.61
C SER A 328 6.12 10.89 19.17
N PRO A 329 6.63 9.71 18.78
CA PRO A 329 7.95 9.26 19.19
C PRO A 329 9.05 10.18 18.64
N SER A 330 10.13 10.34 19.38
CA SER A 330 11.31 11.08 18.92
C SER A 330 12.23 10.16 18.11
N PRO A 331 12.67 10.56 16.90
CA PRO A 331 13.57 9.75 16.08
C PRO A 331 14.92 9.47 16.77
N ALA A 332 15.40 10.38 17.63
CA ALA A 332 16.68 10.22 18.34
C ALA A 332 16.71 9.04 19.34
N ARG A 333 15.56 8.44 19.65
CA ARG A 333 15.45 7.27 20.55
C ARG A 333 15.61 5.94 19.84
N TYR A 334 15.66 5.93 18.51
CA TYR A 334 15.60 4.70 17.72
C TYR A 334 16.73 4.67 16.69
N PRO A 335 17.32 3.48 16.43
CA PRO A 335 18.23 3.29 15.31
C PRO A 335 17.58 3.67 13.97
N ARG A 336 18.38 4.19 13.04
CA ARG A 336 17.91 4.66 11.72
C ARG A 336 17.13 3.59 10.94
N TYR A 337 17.57 2.33 11.01
CA TYR A 337 16.96 1.19 10.31
C TYR A 337 15.55 0.85 10.80
N MET A 338 15.09 1.37 11.94
CA MET A 338 13.70 1.15 12.37
C MET A 338 12.68 1.91 11.51
N ASN A 339 13.12 2.92 10.74
CA ASN A 339 12.27 3.64 9.79
C ASN A 339 13.10 4.26 8.65
N ALA A 340 12.91 3.72 7.45
CA ALA A 340 13.32 4.25 6.15
C ALA A 340 12.24 5.14 5.50
N SER A 341 10.97 5.09 5.95
CA SER A 341 9.91 5.93 5.38
C SER A 341 10.11 7.41 5.65
N SER A 342 9.76 8.23 4.66
CA SER A 342 9.72 9.69 4.74
C SER A 342 8.30 10.19 5.07
N GLU A 343 8.17 11.49 5.30
CA GLU A 343 6.85 12.13 5.37
C GLU A 343 6.19 12.20 3.99
N ASN A 344 4.86 12.31 3.94
CA ASN A 344 4.12 12.50 2.70
C ASN A 344 2.95 13.49 2.86
N PRO A 345 2.39 14.03 1.77
CA PRO A 345 1.31 15.01 1.85
C PRO A 345 0.07 14.51 2.61
N ARG A 346 -0.28 13.21 2.52
CA ARG A 346 -1.39 12.63 3.29
C ARG A 346 -1.15 12.70 4.80
N GLY A 347 0.09 12.56 5.25
CA GLY A 347 0.44 12.68 6.68
C GLY A 347 0.19 14.10 7.20
N ALA A 348 0.56 15.11 6.41
CA ALA A 348 0.22 16.51 6.71
C ALA A 348 -1.31 16.72 6.73
N HIS A 349 -2.04 16.09 5.81
CA HIS A 349 -3.50 16.18 5.76
C HIS A 349 -4.16 15.50 6.98
N ALA A 350 -3.70 14.30 7.37
CA ALA A 350 -4.17 13.61 8.56
C ALA A 350 -4.00 14.48 9.82
N LEU A 351 -2.87 15.16 9.98
CA LEU A 351 -2.69 16.11 11.09
C LEU A 351 -3.68 17.28 11.03
N ARG A 352 -3.96 17.82 9.84
CA ARG A 352 -4.90 18.92 9.65
C ARG A 352 -6.30 18.59 10.17
N VAL A 353 -6.75 17.35 9.97
CA VAL A 353 -8.12 16.91 10.34
C VAL A 353 -8.21 16.24 11.70
N LEU A 354 -7.08 15.93 12.35
CA LEU A 354 -7.05 15.23 13.65
C LEU A 354 -6.49 16.09 14.79
N ALA A 355 -5.42 16.86 14.55
CA ALA A 355 -4.73 17.58 15.59
C ALA A 355 -5.63 18.67 16.21
N GLY A 356 -5.78 18.63 17.54
CA GLY A 356 -6.63 19.56 18.29
C GLY A 356 -8.13 19.34 18.12
N GLN A 357 -8.57 18.38 17.31
CA GLN A 357 -9.98 18.12 17.07
C GLN A 357 -10.61 17.27 18.19
N LYS A 358 -11.85 17.60 18.56
CA LYS A 358 -12.64 16.95 19.62
C LYS A 358 -14.05 16.63 19.14
N GLY A 359 -14.83 15.92 19.96
CA GLY A 359 -16.23 15.58 19.66
C GLY A 359 -16.38 14.69 18.43
N PHE A 360 -15.40 13.80 18.18
CA PHE A 360 -15.53 12.83 17.09
C PHE A 360 -16.73 11.91 17.33
N THR A 361 -17.58 11.84 16.32
CA THR A 361 -18.56 10.78 16.08
C THR A 361 -18.05 9.91 14.94
N LEU A 362 -18.74 8.79 14.67
CA LEU A 362 -18.48 7.96 13.50
C LEU A 362 -18.51 8.79 12.20
N ASP A 363 -19.51 9.66 12.05
CA ASP A 363 -19.68 10.51 10.86
C ASP A 363 -18.61 11.59 10.77
N LYS A 364 -18.19 12.18 11.90
CA LYS A 364 -17.08 13.14 11.90
C LYS A 364 -15.75 12.47 11.52
N LEU A 365 -15.54 11.22 11.92
CA LEU A 365 -14.36 10.45 11.50
C LEU A 365 -14.38 10.17 9.99
N ILE A 366 -15.53 9.78 9.44
CA ILE A 366 -15.71 9.61 7.98
C ILE A 366 -15.46 10.93 7.26
N ALA A 367 -16.05 12.03 7.73
CA ALA A 367 -15.84 13.36 7.15
C ALA A 367 -14.37 13.80 7.18
N ALA A 368 -13.65 13.52 8.27
CA ALA A 368 -12.20 13.80 8.35
C ALA A 368 -11.40 12.95 7.34
N ALA A 369 -11.75 11.67 7.17
CA ALA A 369 -11.09 10.78 6.21
C ALA A 369 -11.38 11.14 4.74
N TYR A 370 -12.47 11.87 4.48
CA TYR A 370 -12.92 12.31 3.16
C TYR A 370 -12.81 13.84 2.97
N ASP A 371 -12.08 14.55 3.85
CA ASP A 371 -11.78 15.96 3.64
C ASP A 371 -11.06 16.13 2.30
N SER A 372 -11.48 17.13 1.52
CA SER A 372 -11.07 17.28 0.12
C SER A 372 -9.78 18.06 -0.10
N TYR A 373 -9.09 18.47 0.96
CA TYR A 373 -7.92 19.32 0.86
C TYR A 373 -6.71 18.59 0.26
N LEU A 374 -5.94 19.26 -0.59
CA LEU A 374 -4.76 18.72 -1.26
C LEU A 374 -3.49 19.41 -0.76
N THR A 375 -2.98 18.92 0.36
CA THR A 375 -1.85 19.50 1.11
C THR A 375 -0.56 19.62 0.29
N ALA A 376 -0.36 18.78 -0.73
CA ALA A 376 0.80 18.90 -1.60
C ALA A 376 0.83 20.25 -2.33
N PHE A 377 -0.33 20.85 -2.61
CA PHE A 377 -0.42 22.11 -3.33
C PHE A 377 -0.24 23.35 -2.46
N GLU A 378 -0.22 23.22 -1.12
CA GLU A 378 0.02 24.33 -0.19
C GLU A 378 1.33 25.09 -0.49
N PRO A 379 2.49 24.42 -0.63
CA PRO A 379 3.72 25.09 -1.03
C PRO A 379 3.85 25.28 -2.55
N LEU A 380 3.20 24.43 -3.36
CA LEU A 380 3.40 24.43 -4.82
C LEU A 380 2.70 25.59 -5.50
N VAL A 381 1.43 25.84 -5.18
CA VAL A 381 0.66 26.92 -5.84
C VAL A 381 1.29 28.29 -5.60
N PRO A 382 1.70 28.67 -4.37
CA PRO A 382 2.44 29.92 -4.15
C PRO A 382 3.75 30.01 -4.93
N ALA A 383 4.52 28.91 -5.04
CA ALA A 383 5.76 28.90 -5.81
C ALA A 383 5.53 29.11 -7.32
N LEU A 384 4.44 28.56 -7.87
CA LEU A 384 4.02 28.83 -9.25
C LEU A 384 3.59 30.28 -9.45
N VAL A 385 2.80 30.82 -8.52
CA VAL A 385 2.33 32.21 -8.55
C VAL A 385 3.51 33.17 -8.51
N ALA A 386 4.47 32.94 -7.61
CA ALA A 386 5.69 33.75 -7.52
C ALA A 386 6.52 33.69 -8.81
N ALA A 387 6.66 32.52 -9.42
CA ALA A 387 7.34 32.35 -10.71
C ALA A 387 6.65 33.16 -11.84
N TYR A 388 5.33 33.16 -11.87
CA TYR A 388 4.55 33.94 -12.84
C TYR A 388 4.68 35.45 -12.62
N ASP A 389 4.55 35.90 -11.38
CA ASP A 389 4.61 37.33 -11.04
C ASP A 389 5.99 37.93 -11.36
N ALA A 390 7.06 37.16 -11.11
CA ALA A 390 8.44 37.55 -11.43
C ALA A 390 8.80 37.47 -12.93
N ALA A 391 8.02 36.78 -13.75
CA ALA A 391 8.32 36.66 -15.18
C ALA A 391 8.22 38.04 -15.89
N PRO A 392 9.09 38.35 -16.87
CA PRO A 392 9.06 39.62 -17.60
C PRO A 392 7.72 39.85 -18.32
N ALA A 393 7.31 41.11 -18.48
CA ALA A 393 6.06 41.45 -19.18
C ALA A 393 6.01 40.96 -20.64
N GLY A 394 7.16 40.81 -21.30
CA GLY A 394 7.29 40.27 -22.65
C GLY A 394 7.42 38.74 -22.73
N ASP A 395 7.37 38.02 -21.60
CA ASP A 395 7.43 36.55 -21.62
C ASP A 395 6.14 35.97 -22.20
N THR A 396 6.27 35.17 -23.26
CA THR A 396 5.14 34.54 -23.95
C THR A 396 4.36 33.59 -23.05
N LEU A 397 5.02 32.88 -22.13
CA LEU A 397 4.34 32.03 -21.15
C LEU A 397 3.53 32.86 -20.16
N LYS A 398 4.02 34.04 -19.77
CA LYS A 398 3.27 34.93 -18.87
C LYS A 398 1.96 35.37 -19.52
N ALA A 399 2.01 35.80 -20.78
CA ALA A 399 0.80 36.15 -21.52
C ALA A 399 -0.15 34.94 -21.70
N GLN A 400 0.39 33.75 -22.01
CA GLN A 400 -0.39 32.54 -22.23
C GLN A 400 -1.08 32.00 -20.97
N LEU A 401 -0.46 32.16 -19.80
CA LEU A 401 -0.85 31.47 -18.55
C LEU A 401 -1.66 32.34 -17.58
N ALA A 402 -2.07 33.54 -17.99
CA ALA A 402 -2.72 34.51 -17.12
C ALA A 402 -4.00 33.94 -16.46
N GLU A 403 -4.88 33.31 -17.23
CA GLU A 403 -6.13 32.72 -16.70
C GLU A 403 -5.85 31.50 -15.79
N GLN A 404 -4.90 30.66 -16.17
CA GLN A 404 -4.53 29.45 -15.45
C GLN A 404 -3.95 29.79 -14.06
N VAL A 405 -3.03 30.76 -14.01
CA VAL A 405 -2.45 31.22 -12.75
C VAL A 405 -3.47 31.96 -11.90
N ALA A 406 -4.33 32.79 -12.49
CA ALA A 406 -5.42 33.44 -11.75
C ALA A 406 -6.37 32.41 -11.12
N LEU A 407 -6.73 31.35 -11.86
CA LEU A 407 -7.57 30.27 -11.34
C LEU A 407 -6.91 29.55 -10.16
N LEU A 408 -5.64 29.15 -10.29
CA LEU A 408 -4.94 28.43 -9.22
C LEU A 408 -4.65 29.33 -8.01
N ARG A 409 -4.38 30.62 -8.23
CA ARG A 409 -4.20 31.60 -7.15
C ARG A 409 -5.45 31.73 -6.27
N GLY A 410 -6.65 31.64 -6.87
CA GLY A 410 -7.92 31.70 -6.16
C GLY A 410 -8.45 30.35 -5.66
N TRP A 411 -7.74 29.25 -5.89
CA TRP A 411 -8.19 27.92 -5.50
C TRP A 411 -8.01 27.68 -4.00
N ASP A 412 -9.03 27.14 -3.36
CA ASP A 412 -9.04 26.75 -1.94
C ASP A 412 -8.27 25.45 -1.65
N LEU A 413 -7.59 24.90 -2.66
CA LEU A 413 -6.86 23.62 -2.64
C LEU A 413 -7.74 22.40 -2.37
N ARG A 414 -9.06 22.50 -2.59
CA ARG A 414 -10.01 21.41 -2.38
C ARG A 414 -10.44 20.76 -3.69
N PHE A 415 -10.49 19.43 -3.71
CA PHE A 415 -11.07 18.70 -4.84
C PHE A 415 -12.60 18.68 -4.79
N SER A 416 -13.21 18.63 -5.97
CA SER A 416 -14.60 18.24 -6.16
C SER A 416 -14.81 17.80 -7.60
N ALA A 417 -15.87 17.05 -7.89
CA ALA A 417 -16.18 16.63 -9.27
C ALA A 417 -16.40 17.83 -10.22
N ARG A 418 -16.77 19.00 -9.71
CA ARG A 418 -16.97 20.23 -10.51
C ARG A 418 -15.73 21.13 -10.56
N SER A 419 -14.64 20.74 -9.89
CA SER A 419 -13.46 21.58 -9.74
C SER A 419 -12.61 21.58 -11.01
N VAL A 420 -12.62 22.70 -11.72
CA VAL A 420 -11.64 23.02 -12.77
C VAL A 420 -10.23 23.22 -12.21
N PRO A 421 -9.99 23.96 -11.10
CA PRO A 421 -8.64 24.12 -10.59
C PRO A 421 -8.00 22.79 -10.18
N THR A 422 -8.77 21.80 -9.70
CA THR A 422 -8.23 20.45 -9.44
C THR A 422 -7.71 19.78 -10.70
N SER A 423 -8.46 19.82 -11.81
CA SER A 423 -7.99 19.28 -13.10
C SER A 423 -6.67 19.90 -13.51
N LEU A 424 -6.59 21.22 -13.48
CA LEU A 424 -5.40 21.96 -13.89
C LEU A 424 -4.22 21.70 -12.95
N ALA A 425 -4.44 21.74 -11.64
CA ALA A 425 -3.39 21.55 -10.64
C ALA A 425 -2.81 20.13 -10.67
N VAL A 426 -3.65 19.09 -10.82
CA VAL A 426 -3.20 17.70 -10.90
C VAL A 426 -2.38 17.47 -12.17
N TYR A 427 -2.86 17.91 -13.34
CA TYR A 427 -2.09 17.77 -14.59
C TYR A 427 -0.78 18.56 -14.55
N TRP A 428 -0.79 19.74 -13.93
CA TRP A 428 0.41 20.55 -13.73
C TRP A 428 1.41 19.86 -12.79
N GLY A 429 0.92 19.39 -11.64
CA GLY A 429 1.73 18.67 -10.66
C GLY A 429 2.36 17.41 -11.26
N ASP A 430 1.59 16.61 -12.00
CA ASP A 430 2.05 15.39 -12.66
C ASP A 430 3.17 15.70 -13.68
N ASP A 431 3.00 16.71 -14.54
CA ASP A 431 4.02 17.11 -15.52
C ASP A 431 5.29 17.62 -14.83
N LEU A 432 5.14 18.49 -13.83
CA LEU A 432 6.28 19.04 -13.09
C LEU A 432 7.03 17.93 -12.34
N MET A 433 6.32 17.04 -11.65
CA MET A 433 6.91 15.91 -10.93
C MET A 433 7.69 14.99 -11.88
N ALA A 434 7.11 14.65 -13.03
CA ALA A 434 7.78 13.81 -14.03
C ALA A 434 9.08 14.43 -14.54
N ARG A 435 9.15 15.76 -14.63
CA ARG A 435 10.34 16.50 -15.09
C ARG A 435 11.46 16.54 -14.08
N VAL A 436 11.10 16.83 -12.83
CA VAL A 436 12.09 17.12 -11.80
C VAL A 436 12.40 15.92 -10.91
N GLY A 437 11.63 14.83 -11.02
CA GLY A 437 11.77 13.64 -10.18
C GLY A 437 13.16 13.02 -10.20
N ALA A 438 13.79 12.93 -11.38
CA ALA A 438 15.16 12.41 -11.49
C ALA A 438 16.17 13.31 -10.76
N ALA A 439 16.03 14.63 -10.88
CA ALA A 439 16.89 15.60 -10.20
C ALA A 439 16.67 15.59 -8.67
N ALA A 440 15.41 15.45 -8.22
CA ALA A 440 15.09 15.30 -6.80
C ALA A 440 15.75 14.04 -6.20
N ARG A 441 15.67 12.90 -6.92
CA ARG A 441 16.32 11.65 -6.54
C ARG A 441 17.83 11.78 -6.47
N ALA A 442 18.46 12.38 -7.48
CA ALA A 442 19.90 12.59 -7.52
C ALA A 442 20.41 13.46 -6.35
N ARG A 443 19.58 14.37 -5.85
CA ARG A 443 19.88 15.22 -4.67
C ARG A 443 19.44 14.61 -3.34
N ASN A 444 18.83 13.42 -3.34
CA ASN A 444 18.27 12.76 -2.16
C ASN A 444 17.31 13.67 -1.37
N VAL A 445 16.46 14.41 -2.06
CA VAL A 445 15.41 15.26 -1.45
C VAL A 445 14.02 14.78 -1.86
N SER A 446 13.03 15.11 -1.04
CA SER A 446 11.62 14.91 -1.39
C SER A 446 11.31 15.56 -2.74
N VAL A 447 10.60 14.84 -3.61
CA VAL A 447 10.18 15.40 -4.90
C VAL A 447 9.25 16.60 -4.70
N TYR A 448 8.43 16.61 -3.65
CA TYR A 448 7.55 17.73 -3.33
C TYR A 448 8.35 18.98 -2.93
N ASP A 449 9.38 18.82 -2.10
CA ASP A 449 10.25 19.92 -1.69
C ASP A 449 11.04 20.45 -2.90
N TYR A 450 11.51 19.55 -3.78
CA TYR A 450 12.17 19.94 -5.01
C TYR A 450 11.22 20.70 -5.94
N MET A 451 9.99 20.23 -6.15
CA MET A 451 9.01 20.96 -6.97
C MET A 451 8.72 22.36 -6.39
N ALA A 452 8.61 22.47 -5.07
CA ALA A 452 8.34 23.73 -4.39
C ALA A 452 9.53 24.71 -4.45
N THR A 453 10.76 24.22 -4.25
CA THR A 453 11.94 25.09 -4.01
C THR A 453 13.08 24.90 -5.00
N GLY A 454 13.28 23.68 -5.50
CA GLY A 454 14.40 23.29 -6.37
C GLY A 454 14.15 23.44 -7.87
N ALA A 455 12.90 23.35 -8.32
CA ALA A 455 12.52 23.60 -9.70
C ALA A 455 12.77 25.08 -10.05
N THR A 456 13.08 25.37 -11.31
CA THR A 456 13.24 26.74 -11.80
C THR A 456 11.87 27.40 -12.04
N PRO A 457 11.78 28.74 -12.03
CA PRO A 457 10.54 29.45 -12.43
C PRO A 457 10.05 29.01 -13.81
N ARG A 458 10.98 28.83 -14.77
CA ARG A 458 10.68 28.40 -16.13
C ARG A 458 10.07 27.00 -16.18
N GLU A 459 10.64 26.02 -15.49
CA GLU A 459 10.09 24.66 -15.43
C GLU A 459 8.65 24.62 -14.91
N ARG A 460 8.34 25.42 -13.87
CA ARG A 460 6.99 25.51 -13.31
C ARG A 460 5.97 26.06 -14.32
N LEU A 461 6.31 27.14 -15.00
CA LEU A 461 5.43 27.78 -16.00
C LEU A 461 5.26 26.89 -17.23
N GLU A 462 6.34 26.29 -17.74
CA GLU A 462 6.26 25.37 -18.85
C GLU A 462 5.41 24.13 -18.53
N ALA A 463 5.47 23.64 -17.29
CA ALA A 463 4.64 22.52 -16.86
C ALA A 463 3.16 22.88 -16.87
N LEU A 464 2.82 24.11 -16.44
CA LEU A 464 1.45 24.58 -16.47
C LEU A 464 0.94 24.73 -17.91
N ALA A 465 1.79 25.21 -18.82
CA ALA A 465 1.46 25.33 -20.24
C ALA A 465 1.16 23.97 -20.87
N ARG A 466 2.00 22.95 -20.59
CA ARG A 466 1.74 21.57 -21.08
C ARG A 466 0.52 20.94 -20.46
N ALA A 467 0.29 21.13 -19.16
CA ALA A 467 -0.91 20.66 -18.49
C ALA A 467 -2.18 21.25 -19.14
N SER A 468 -2.20 22.56 -19.35
CA SER A 468 -3.30 23.27 -20.02
C SER A 468 -3.49 22.76 -21.45
N ALA A 469 -2.40 22.61 -22.23
CA ALA A 469 -2.46 22.11 -23.59
C ALA A 469 -2.99 20.67 -23.66
N LYS A 470 -2.55 19.80 -22.75
CA LYS A 470 -3.00 18.40 -22.68
C LYS A 470 -4.47 18.29 -22.33
N LEU A 471 -4.96 19.08 -21.37
CA LEU A 471 -6.38 19.13 -21.04
C LEU A 471 -7.23 19.58 -22.24
N THR A 472 -6.80 20.62 -22.97
CA THR A 472 -7.46 21.06 -24.21
C THR A 472 -7.44 19.98 -25.28
N ALA A 473 -6.31 19.31 -25.51
CA ALA A 473 -6.20 18.26 -26.53
C ALA A 473 -7.07 17.03 -26.21
N ASP A 474 -7.12 16.62 -24.94
CA ASP A 474 -7.88 15.45 -24.52
C ASP A 474 -9.39 15.74 -24.48
N PHE A 475 -9.79 16.89 -23.93
CA PHE A 475 -11.17 17.19 -23.54
C PHE A 475 -11.80 18.41 -24.23
N GLY A 476 -11.09 19.06 -25.16
CA GLY A 476 -11.56 20.24 -25.89
C GLY A 476 -11.38 21.57 -25.14
N SER A 477 -11.15 21.55 -23.82
CA SER A 477 -10.88 22.74 -23.03
C SER A 477 -9.98 22.44 -21.83
N TRP A 478 -9.09 23.37 -21.49
CA TRP A 478 -8.34 23.30 -20.24
C TRP A 478 -9.23 23.54 -19.01
N LYS A 479 -10.45 24.09 -19.22
CA LYS A 479 -11.44 24.34 -18.17
C LYS A 479 -12.33 23.12 -17.87
N THR A 480 -11.94 21.91 -18.29
CA THR A 480 -12.71 20.69 -18.03
C THR A 480 -12.76 20.36 -16.53
N PRO A 481 -13.96 20.18 -15.94
CA PRO A 481 -14.10 19.81 -14.52
C PRO A 481 -13.53 18.43 -14.19
N TRP A 482 -13.04 18.25 -12.96
CA TRP A 482 -12.37 17.02 -12.53
C TRP A 482 -13.19 15.75 -12.74
N GLY A 483 -14.50 15.79 -12.50
CA GLY A 483 -15.40 14.64 -12.64
C GLY A 483 -15.61 14.17 -14.09
N GLU A 484 -15.26 14.98 -15.09
CA GLU A 484 -15.23 14.54 -16.49
C GLU A 484 -13.96 13.78 -16.84
N ILE A 485 -12.91 14.00 -16.06
CA ILE A 485 -11.59 13.40 -16.22
C ILE A 485 -11.48 12.14 -15.37
N ASN A 486 -11.83 12.22 -14.09
CA ASN A 486 -11.63 11.18 -13.10
C ASN A 486 -12.91 10.38 -12.86
N ARG A 487 -12.90 9.12 -13.30
CA ARG A 487 -14.08 8.28 -13.42
C ARG A 487 -13.89 6.92 -12.76
N PHE A 488 -14.99 6.33 -12.34
CA PHE A 488 -15.11 4.91 -12.01
C PHE A 488 -15.76 4.15 -13.15
N GLN A 489 -15.12 3.06 -13.58
CA GLN A 489 -15.67 2.16 -14.58
C GLN A 489 -15.29 0.72 -14.23
N ARG A 490 -16.28 -0.17 -14.30
CA ARG A 490 -16.12 -1.62 -14.13
C ARG A 490 -16.95 -2.29 -15.22
N LEU A 491 -16.29 -2.96 -16.16
CA LEU A 491 -16.94 -3.52 -17.35
C LEU A 491 -16.99 -5.06 -17.31
N THR A 492 -16.02 -5.68 -16.66
CA THR A 492 -15.86 -7.13 -16.62
C THR A 492 -15.54 -7.62 -15.20
N GLY A 493 -15.59 -8.94 -15.02
CA GLY A 493 -15.16 -9.60 -13.78
C GLY A 493 -13.64 -9.68 -13.58
N ASP A 494 -12.85 -9.08 -14.48
CA ASP A 494 -11.40 -9.20 -14.45
C ASP A 494 -10.78 -8.41 -13.27
N VAL A 495 -9.67 -8.91 -12.73
CA VAL A 495 -8.93 -8.16 -11.70
C VAL A 495 -8.32 -6.89 -12.29
N VAL A 496 -7.79 -7.00 -13.51
CA VAL A 496 -7.27 -5.88 -14.30
C VAL A 496 -8.38 -5.44 -15.25
N GLN A 497 -8.99 -4.29 -14.96
CA GLN A 497 -10.13 -3.82 -15.74
C GLN A 497 -9.68 -3.29 -17.12
N PRO A 498 -10.39 -3.66 -18.20
CA PRO A 498 -10.34 -2.88 -19.43
C PRO A 498 -11.10 -1.56 -19.21
N PHE A 499 -10.60 -0.49 -19.80
CA PHE A 499 -11.22 0.83 -19.75
C PHE A 499 -11.53 1.36 -21.15
N ASP A 500 -12.66 2.03 -21.29
CA ASP A 500 -13.17 2.54 -22.56
C ASP A 500 -13.94 3.85 -22.34
N ASP A 501 -13.46 4.93 -22.96
CA ASP A 501 -14.05 6.27 -22.91
C ASP A 501 -15.44 6.37 -23.55
N ALA A 502 -15.83 5.41 -24.39
CA ALA A 502 -17.15 5.35 -24.99
C ALA A 502 -18.18 4.62 -24.12
N LYS A 503 -17.76 3.95 -23.05
CA LYS A 503 -18.65 3.19 -22.15
C LYS A 503 -19.09 4.02 -20.93
N PRO A 504 -20.24 3.69 -20.32
CA PRO A 504 -20.70 4.36 -19.11
C PRO A 504 -19.65 4.35 -18.00
N SER A 505 -19.61 5.42 -17.22
CA SER A 505 -18.72 5.57 -16.06
C SER A 505 -19.29 6.61 -15.11
N LEU A 506 -18.88 6.58 -13.84
CA LEU A 506 -19.34 7.52 -12.80
C LEU A 506 -18.25 8.54 -12.48
N PRO A 507 -18.56 9.83 -12.27
CA PRO A 507 -17.58 10.81 -11.81
C PRO A 507 -17.14 10.48 -10.38
N VAL A 508 -15.83 10.55 -10.12
CA VAL A 508 -15.26 10.36 -8.78
C VAL A 508 -14.53 11.64 -8.36
N PRO A 509 -14.95 12.32 -7.28
CA PRO A 509 -14.34 13.58 -6.87
C PRO A 509 -12.96 13.40 -6.26
N PHE A 510 -12.68 12.24 -5.67
CA PHE A 510 -11.42 11.92 -4.99
C PHE A 510 -10.21 12.14 -5.90
N ALA A 511 -9.10 12.56 -5.31
CA ALA A 511 -7.84 12.75 -6.02
C ALA A 511 -6.81 11.68 -5.60
N SER A 512 -5.68 11.67 -6.31
CA SER A 512 -4.56 10.79 -6.01
C SER A 512 -3.98 11.04 -4.61
N ALA A 513 -3.56 9.96 -3.94
CA ALA A 513 -2.80 10.04 -2.70
C ALA A 513 -1.50 10.86 -2.84
N THR A 514 -0.93 10.93 -4.05
CA THR A 514 0.24 11.75 -4.40
C THR A 514 0.05 13.21 -3.97
N TRP A 515 -1.16 13.74 -4.18
CA TRP A 515 -1.45 15.16 -3.91
C TRP A 515 -1.96 15.43 -2.49
N GLY A 516 -1.95 14.41 -1.62
CA GLY A 516 -2.38 14.51 -0.23
C GLY A 516 -3.83 14.12 0.03
N SER A 517 -4.53 13.57 -0.96
CA SER A 517 -5.90 13.09 -0.78
C SER A 517 -5.96 11.95 0.25
N LEU A 518 -6.74 12.12 1.33
CA LEU A 518 -7.00 11.04 2.28
C LEU A 518 -7.95 10.00 1.66
N ALA A 519 -9.04 10.46 1.03
CA ALA A 519 -9.82 9.63 0.13
C ALA A 519 -9.03 9.44 -1.18
N ALA A 520 -8.12 8.46 -1.21
CA ALA A 520 -7.24 8.26 -2.35
C ALA A 520 -7.97 7.56 -3.49
N TYR A 521 -7.72 8.02 -4.71
CA TYR A 521 -8.24 7.41 -5.93
C TYR A 521 -7.30 7.68 -7.10
N GLY A 522 -6.87 6.61 -7.77
CA GLY A 522 -6.03 6.77 -8.95
C GLY A 522 -5.84 5.48 -9.74
N GLN A 523 -5.14 5.61 -10.85
CA GLN A 523 -4.88 4.55 -11.80
C GLN A 523 -3.44 4.06 -11.68
N THR A 524 -3.26 2.75 -11.63
CA THR A 524 -1.95 2.11 -11.81
C THR A 524 -1.78 1.64 -13.26
N GLY A 525 -0.54 1.71 -13.74
CA GLY A 525 -0.16 1.26 -15.09
C GLY A 525 -0.32 2.34 -16.15
N PRO A 526 0.11 2.06 -17.40
CA PRO A 526 0.03 3.01 -18.49
C PRO A 526 -1.43 3.35 -18.80
N ARG A 527 -1.71 4.64 -19.03
CA ARG A 527 -3.04 5.13 -19.38
C ARG A 527 -3.27 4.94 -20.88
N THR A 528 -4.30 4.17 -21.23
CA THR A 528 -4.74 3.93 -22.63
C THR A 528 -5.95 4.78 -23.02
N THR A 529 -6.52 5.52 -22.08
CA THR A 529 -7.72 6.36 -22.23
C THR A 529 -7.38 7.82 -21.91
N LYS A 530 -8.21 8.74 -22.41
CA LYS A 530 -8.10 10.17 -22.08
C LYS A 530 -8.54 10.41 -20.64
N ARG A 531 -9.63 9.76 -20.20
CA ARG A 531 -10.07 9.79 -18.80
C ARG A 531 -9.16 8.96 -17.91
N ILE A 532 -9.14 9.30 -16.63
CA ILE A 532 -8.51 8.53 -15.55
C ILE A 532 -9.56 7.57 -15.03
N TYR A 533 -9.28 6.27 -15.09
CA TYR A 533 -10.11 5.27 -14.44
C TYR A 533 -9.36 4.68 -13.27
N GLY A 534 -9.78 5.06 -12.07
CA GLY A 534 -9.15 4.55 -10.86
C GLY A 534 -9.37 3.05 -10.73
N ASN A 535 -8.29 2.34 -10.43
CA ASN A 535 -8.28 0.91 -10.11
C ASN A 535 -7.59 0.62 -8.78
N ARG A 536 -7.14 1.67 -8.09
CA ARG A 536 -6.46 1.67 -6.79
C ARG A 536 -6.85 2.92 -6.01
N GLY A 537 -6.77 2.82 -4.69
CA GLY A 537 -7.14 3.88 -3.76
C GLY A 537 -7.97 3.28 -2.63
N ASN A 538 -8.83 4.07 -2.00
CA ASN A 538 -9.84 3.56 -1.06
C ASN A 538 -10.53 2.34 -1.68
N SER A 539 -10.32 1.16 -1.11
CA SER A 539 -10.89 -0.09 -1.64
C SER A 539 -12.06 -0.53 -0.76
N PHE A 540 -11.77 -1.28 0.29
CA PHE A 540 -12.65 -1.44 1.44
C PHE A 540 -12.37 -0.32 2.44
N VAL A 541 -13.39 0.36 2.92
CA VAL A 541 -13.25 1.35 3.98
C VAL A 541 -14.28 1.07 5.06
N ALA A 542 -13.87 1.15 6.32
CA ALA A 542 -14.76 1.08 7.46
C ALA A 542 -14.38 2.10 8.54
N ALA A 543 -15.40 2.72 9.13
CA ALA A 543 -15.28 3.45 10.38
C ALA A 543 -15.99 2.64 11.47
N VAL A 544 -15.36 2.51 12.64
CA VAL A 544 -15.83 1.65 13.74
C VAL A 544 -15.86 2.45 15.03
N GLU A 545 -16.93 2.29 15.80
CA GLU A 545 -17.06 2.77 17.18
C GLU A 545 -17.12 1.57 18.14
N PHE A 546 -16.26 1.60 19.16
CA PHE A 546 -16.19 0.54 20.16
C PHE A 546 -16.92 0.95 21.45
N GLY A 547 -18.15 0.47 21.59
CA GLY A 547 -18.95 0.58 22.82
C GLY A 547 -19.38 -0.80 23.36
N PRO A 548 -20.36 -0.85 24.28
CA PRO A 548 -20.95 -2.12 24.74
C PRO A 548 -21.49 -2.98 23.60
N ARG A 549 -21.91 -2.32 22.51
CA ARG A 549 -22.14 -2.92 21.21
C ARG A 549 -21.30 -2.19 20.17
N VAL A 550 -20.59 -2.93 19.33
CA VAL A 550 -19.83 -2.34 18.22
C VAL A 550 -20.79 -1.79 17.18
N THR A 551 -20.50 -0.59 16.68
CA THR A 551 -21.24 0.02 15.56
C THR A 551 -20.22 0.39 14.50
N ALA A 552 -20.53 0.10 13.24
CA ALA A 552 -19.62 0.39 12.14
C ALA A 552 -20.39 0.78 10.88
N LYS A 553 -19.73 1.56 10.04
CA LYS A 553 -20.16 1.91 8.70
C LYS A 553 -19.06 1.49 7.72
N SER A 554 -19.41 0.95 6.56
CA SER A 554 -18.45 0.53 5.54
C SER A 554 -18.83 0.94 4.11
N VAL A 555 -17.88 0.89 3.20
CA VAL A 555 -18.11 0.99 1.76
C VAL A 555 -17.03 0.21 1.01
N LEU A 556 -17.40 -0.36 -0.15
CA LEU A 556 -16.49 -1.06 -1.05
C LEU A 556 -16.47 -0.36 -2.41
N ALA A 557 -15.29 -0.24 -3.03
CA ALA A 557 -15.15 0.23 -4.40
C ALA A 557 -15.84 -0.73 -5.39
N GLY A 558 -17.04 -0.36 -5.86
CA GLY A 558 -17.82 -1.16 -6.79
C GLY A 558 -18.83 -2.07 -6.09
N GLY A 559 -18.51 -3.35 -5.94
CA GLY A 559 -19.43 -4.36 -5.39
C GLY A 559 -18.71 -5.67 -5.06
N VAL A 560 -19.34 -6.51 -4.25
CA VAL A 560 -18.72 -7.75 -3.72
C VAL A 560 -18.68 -8.90 -4.72
N SER A 561 -19.41 -8.81 -5.84
CA SER A 561 -19.41 -9.83 -6.89
C SER A 561 -18.40 -9.54 -8.00
N GLY A 562 -17.79 -10.59 -8.54
CA GLY A 562 -17.01 -10.56 -9.78
C GLY A 562 -17.84 -10.82 -11.04
N ASP A 563 -19.09 -11.26 -10.91
CA ASP A 563 -19.97 -11.58 -12.04
C ASP A 563 -20.70 -10.32 -12.54
N PRO A 564 -20.49 -9.85 -13.79
CA PRO A 564 -21.19 -8.69 -14.35
C PRO A 564 -22.72 -8.80 -14.37
N ALA A 565 -23.28 -10.01 -14.32
CA ALA A 565 -24.74 -10.23 -14.27
C ALA A 565 -25.30 -10.15 -12.84
N SER A 566 -24.45 -10.13 -11.81
CA SER A 566 -24.87 -10.06 -10.42
C SER A 566 -25.37 -8.65 -10.06
N PRO A 567 -26.46 -8.51 -9.29
CA PRO A 567 -26.87 -7.21 -8.77
C PRO A 567 -25.77 -6.58 -7.89
N HIS A 568 -24.87 -7.38 -7.31
CA HIS A 568 -23.78 -6.91 -6.45
C HIS A 568 -22.45 -6.69 -7.18
N PHE A 569 -22.47 -6.53 -8.51
CA PHE A 569 -21.27 -6.26 -9.30
C PHE A 569 -20.76 -4.82 -9.10
N ALA A 570 -21.66 -3.84 -9.05
CA ALA A 570 -21.32 -2.42 -8.94
C ALA A 570 -22.31 -1.62 -8.05
N ASP A 571 -23.09 -2.29 -7.21
CA ASP A 571 -24.15 -1.71 -6.38
C ASP A 571 -23.69 -0.69 -5.33
N GLN A 572 -22.41 -0.67 -4.98
CA GLN A 572 -21.81 0.33 -4.10
C GLN A 572 -21.01 1.41 -4.86
N ALA A 573 -20.90 1.36 -6.19
CA ALA A 573 -20.05 2.30 -6.94
C ALA A 573 -20.45 3.77 -6.75
N GLU A 574 -21.75 4.07 -6.72
CA GLU A 574 -22.23 5.42 -6.46
C GLU A 574 -22.01 5.86 -5.01
N ARG A 575 -22.29 4.97 -4.05
CA ARG A 575 -22.05 5.22 -2.62
C ARG A 575 -20.58 5.52 -2.37
N TYR A 576 -19.72 4.71 -2.96
CA TYR A 576 -18.29 4.89 -2.97
C TYR A 576 -17.90 6.28 -3.48
N ALA A 577 -18.36 6.67 -4.68
CA ALA A 577 -18.03 7.96 -5.28
C ALA A 577 -18.51 9.17 -4.44
N ARG A 578 -19.56 8.99 -3.63
CA ARG A 578 -20.10 10.01 -2.72
C ARG A 578 -19.49 9.98 -1.31
N GLY A 579 -18.71 8.97 -0.96
CA GLY A 579 -18.29 8.74 0.43
C GLY A 579 -19.47 8.42 1.36
N ASP A 580 -20.53 7.82 0.83
CA ASP A 580 -21.74 7.44 1.56
C ASP A 580 -21.64 5.99 2.03
N PHE A 581 -21.47 5.79 3.34
CA PHE A 581 -21.20 4.48 3.91
C PHE A 581 -22.49 3.78 4.35
N LYS A 582 -22.57 2.47 4.10
CA LYS A 582 -23.66 1.62 4.61
C LYS A 582 -23.40 1.20 6.06
N GLU A 583 -24.45 0.99 6.82
CA GLU A 583 -24.33 0.38 8.15
C GLU A 583 -23.88 -1.08 8.05
N VAL A 584 -22.98 -1.49 8.94
CA VAL A 584 -22.54 -2.87 9.05
C VAL A 584 -23.51 -3.66 9.93
N ARG A 585 -24.08 -4.73 9.37
CA ARG A 585 -24.87 -5.73 10.11
C ARG A 585 -23.91 -6.70 10.80
N PHE A 586 -23.47 -6.36 12.01
CA PHE A 586 -22.51 -7.19 12.75
C PHE A 586 -23.15 -8.31 13.56
N TYR A 587 -24.35 -8.09 14.12
CA TYR A 587 -24.97 -9.08 14.99
C TYR A 587 -25.85 -10.05 14.20
N ARG A 588 -25.86 -11.32 14.61
CA ARG A 588 -26.58 -12.40 13.93
C ARG A 588 -28.03 -12.04 13.57
N ALA A 589 -28.78 -11.45 14.50
CA ALA A 589 -30.16 -11.04 14.24
C ALA A 589 -30.29 -10.00 13.10
N ASP A 590 -29.32 -9.08 12.98
CA ASP A 590 -29.30 -8.08 11.91
C ASP A 590 -28.87 -8.69 10.58
N VAL A 591 -27.93 -9.64 10.61
CA VAL A 591 -27.50 -10.42 9.45
C VAL A 591 -28.67 -11.25 8.91
N GLU A 592 -29.36 -12.01 9.77
CA GLU A 592 -30.50 -12.87 9.39
C GLU A 592 -31.67 -12.05 8.85
N ARG A 593 -31.99 -10.91 9.49
CA ARG A 593 -33.02 -9.97 8.99
C ARG A 593 -32.67 -9.40 7.62
N GLY A 594 -31.38 -9.24 7.36
CA GLY A 594 -30.83 -8.65 6.16
C GLY A 594 -30.41 -9.64 5.08
N ALA A 595 -30.60 -10.94 5.29
CA ALA A 595 -30.06 -11.97 4.43
C ALA A 595 -30.87 -12.08 3.13
N GLU A 596 -30.21 -11.87 1.98
CA GLU A 596 -30.81 -12.13 0.66
C GLU A 596 -30.73 -13.62 0.28
N ARG A 597 -29.71 -14.32 0.79
CA ARG A 597 -29.51 -15.75 0.57
C ARG A 597 -28.88 -16.41 1.79
N THR A 598 -29.46 -17.54 2.20
CA THR A 598 -28.90 -18.45 3.20
C THR A 598 -28.65 -19.80 2.56
N TYR A 599 -27.50 -20.42 2.82
CA TYR A 599 -27.17 -21.75 2.31
C TYR A 599 -26.16 -22.47 3.20
N ARG A 600 -26.10 -23.79 3.08
CA ARG A 600 -25.07 -24.64 3.68
C ARG A 600 -24.14 -25.15 2.58
N PRO A 601 -22.83 -24.83 2.61
CA PRO A 601 -21.89 -25.35 1.62
C PRO A 601 -21.92 -26.89 1.57
N GLY A 602 -22.05 -27.46 0.37
CA GLY A 602 -22.09 -28.92 0.16
C GLY A 602 -23.48 -29.56 0.24
N ASP A 603 -24.54 -28.80 0.52
CA ASP A 603 -25.91 -29.30 0.47
C ASP A 603 -26.41 -29.32 -1.00
N PRO A 604 -26.75 -30.50 -1.55
CA PRO A 604 -27.21 -30.66 -2.94
C PRO A 604 -28.68 -30.27 -3.15
N ALA A 605 -29.42 -29.84 -2.12
CA ALA A 605 -30.83 -29.46 -2.24
C ALA A 605 -31.12 -28.20 -3.09
N ARG A 606 -30.15 -27.77 -3.92
CA ARG A 606 -30.32 -26.80 -5.01
C ARG A 606 -29.42 -27.11 -6.19
#